data_AF-A0A962DQM7-F1
#
_entry.id   AF-A0A962DQM7-F1
#
_cell.length_a   1.000
_cell.length_b   1.000
_cell.length_c   1.000
_cell.angle_alpha   90.00
_cell.angle_beta   90.00
_cell.angle_gamma   90.00
#
_symmetry.space_group_name_H-M   'P 1'
#
loop_
_entity.id
_entity.type
_entity.pdbx_description
1 polymer ?
#
loop_
_entity_poly.entity_id
_entity_poly.type
_entity_poly.pdbx_seq_one_letter_code
_entity_poly.pdbx_strand_id
1 'polypeptide(L)' 'NPKLLVSRREIEVGDATELLVRPGLRVLYRMARHFQFEIEAGGEFGSYDNGAGETNDSSGYYMYMGYSADF' A
#
# COMPACT_ATOMS: atom_id res chain seq x y z
N ASN A 1 11.91 -1.23 14.19
CA ASN A 1 12.11 -0.15 13.18
C ASN A 1 10.81 0.11 12.42
N PRO A 2 10.04 1.14 12.78
CA PRO A 2 8.88 1.56 11.99
C PRO A 2 9.34 2.26 10.69
N LYS A 3 8.68 1.95 9.58
CA LYS A 3 8.89 2.59 8.27
C LYS A 3 7.55 3.09 7.76
N LEU A 4 7.50 4.38 7.43
CA LEU A 4 6.39 4.94 6.68
C LEU A 4 6.62 4.67 5.19
N LEU A 5 5.61 4.14 4.51
CA LEU A 5 5.59 3.94 3.07
C LEU A 5 4.54 4.86 2.48
N VAL A 6 4.89 5.64 1.47
CA VAL A 6 3.91 6.37 0.66
C VAL A 6 4.24 6.08 -0.79
N SER A 7 3.29 5.49 -1.50
CA SER A 7 3.40 5.22 -2.93
C SER A 7 2.35 6.01 -3.70
N ARG A 8 2.75 6.61 -4.82
CA ARG A 8 1.86 7.25 -5.79
C ARG A 8 2.13 6.61 -7.15
N ARG A 9 1.08 6.08 -7.79
CA ARG A 9 1.11 5.55 -9.14
C ARG A 9 0.09 6.30 -9.98
N GLU A 10 0.48 6.68 -11.17
CA GLU A 10 -0.37 7.33 -12.15
C GLU A 10 -0.24 6.55 -13.46
N ILE A 11 -1.36 6.20 -14.08
CA ILE A 11 -1.43 5.45 -15.34
C ILE A 11 -2.37 6.19 -16.27
N GLU A 12 -1.92 6.43 -17.49
CA GLU A 12 -2.71 7.01 -18.56
C GLU A 12 -2.90 5.94 -19.65
N VAL A 13 -4.14 5.66 -20.05
CA VAL A 13 -4.48 4.73 -21.14
C VAL A 13 -5.54 5.36 -22.04
N GLY A 14 -5.12 5.87 -23.21
CA GLY A 14 -6.00 6.62 -24.09
C GLY A 14 -6.41 7.95 -23.43
N ASP A 15 -7.71 8.19 -23.32
CA ASP A 15 -8.27 9.36 -22.62
C ASP A 15 -8.53 9.09 -21.11
N ALA A 16 -8.28 7.86 -20.64
CA ALA A 16 -8.50 7.47 -19.25
C ALA A 16 -7.25 7.69 -18.39
N THR A 17 -7.45 8.18 -17.16
CA THR A 17 -6.38 8.41 -16.18
C THR A 17 -6.71 7.70 -14.87
N GLU A 18 -5.77 6.90 -14.36
CA GLU A 18 -5.87 6.24 -13.06
C GLU A 18 -4.79 6.80 -12.11
N LEU A 19 -5.22 7.36 -10.99
CA LEU A 19 -4.35 7.78 -9.89
C LEU A 19 -4.55 6.85 -8.69
N LEU A 20 -3.46 6.30 -8.17
CA LEU A 20 -3.45 5.45 -6.98
C LEU A 20 -2.46 5.97 -5.95
N VAL A 21 -2.91 6.20 -4.72
CA VAL A 21 -2.12 6.66 -3.58
C VAL A 21 -2.23 5.64 -2.44
N ARG A 22 -1.09 5.21 -1.90
CA ARG A 22 -1.01 4.15 -0.90
C ARG A 22 -0.12 4.59 0.27
N PRO A 23 -0.69 5.23 1.31
CA PRO A 23 0.01 5.43 2.56
C PRO A 23 -0.03 4.16 3.42
N GLY A 24 1.10 3.80 4.02
CA GLY A 24 1.24 2.62 4.85
C GLY A 24 2.29 2.80 5.94
N LEU A 25 2.16 2.01 6.99
CA LEU A 25 3.10 1.92 8.10
C LEU A 25 3.50 0.46 8.27
N ARG A 26 4.81 0.21 8.20
CA ARG A 26 5.40 -1.11 8.44
C ARG A 26 6.23 -1.10 9.71
N VAL A 27 5.97 -2.04 10.59
CA VAL A 27 6.70 -2.27 11.84
C VAL A 27 7.41 -3.61 11.75
N LEU A 28 8.74 -3.54 11.88
CA LEU A 28 9.59 -4.71 12.03
C LEU A 28 10.02 -4.84 13.49
N TYR A 29 9.72 -5.99 14.09
CA TYR A 29 10.06 -6.33 15.46
C TYR A 29 10.93 -7.60 15.50
N ARG A 30 12.16 -7.48 15.96
CA ARG A 30 13.08 -8.61 16.11
C ARG A 30 13.02 -9.10 17.57
N MET A 31 12.40 -10.26 17.80
CA MET A 31 12.30 -10.83 19.15
C MET A 31 13.62 -11.46 19.62
N ALA A 32 14.33 -12.15 18.72
CA ALA A 32 15.61 -12.76 19.01
C ALA A 32 16.48 -12.77 17.74
N ARG A 33 17.74 -13.20 17.84
CA ARG A 33 18.67 -13.24 16.68
C ARG A 33 18.11 -14.05 15.50
N HIS A 34 17.26 -15.03 15.80
CA HIS A 34 16.66 -15.96 14.84
C HIS A 34 15.20 -15.65 14.50
N PHE A 35 14.52 -14.72 15.20
CA PHE A 35 13.07 -14.50 15.06
C PHE A 35 12.73 -13.03 14.76
N GLN A 36 12.00 -12.82 13.68
CA GLN A 36 11.52 -11.50 13.27
C GLN A 36 10.02 -11.55 12.97
N PHE A 37 9.31 -10.53 13.46
CA PHE A 37 7.92 -10.28 13.20
C PHE A 37 7.78 -9.02 12.36
N GLU A 38 6.81 -9.04 11.48
CA GLU A 38 6.49 -7.96 10.57
C GLU A 38 5.00 -7.71 10.60
N ILE A 39 4.62 -6.45 10.74
CA ILE A 39 3.25 -5.99 10.63
C ILE A 39 3.27 -4.80 9.70
N GLU A 40 2.42 -4.79 8.68
CA GLU A 40 2.19 -3.63 7.82
C GLU A 40 0.70 -3.34 7.77
N ALA A 41 0.32 -2.08 7.86
CA ALA A 41 -1.06 -1.67 7.64
C ALA A 41 -1.08 -0.35 6.87
N GLY A 42 -2.10 -0.17 6.04
CA GLY A 42 -2.19 1.01 5.21
C GLY A 42 -3.55 1.20 4.56
N GLY A 43 -3.67 2.31 3.87
CA GLY A 43 -4.80 2.65 3.02
C GLY A 43 -4.40 2.63 1.55
N GLU A 44 -5.38 2.44 0.70
CA GLU A 44 -5.28 2.58 -0.74
C GLU A 44 -6.41 3.49 -1.20
N PHE A 45 -6.06 4.53 -1.93
CA PHE A 45 -6.99 5.52 -2.47
C PHE A 45 -6.74 5.60 -3.98
N GLY A 46 -7.73 5.19 -4.76
CA GLY A 46 -7.71 5.21 -6.21
C GLY A 46 -8.72 6.23 -6.74
N SER A 47 -8.39 6.89 -7.83
CA SER A 47 -9.32 7.67 -8.63
C SER A 47 -9.12 7.28 -10.08
N TYR A 48 -10.21 6.99 -10.77
CA TYR A 48 -10.21 6.60 -12.18
C TYR A 48 -11.11 7.56 -12.96
N ASP A 49 -10.53 8.30 -13.89
CA ASP A 49 -11.22 9.12 -14.87
C ASP A 49 -11.27 8.37 -16.20
N ASN A 50 -12.46 8.20 -16.77
CA ASN A 50 -12.65 7.47 -18.03
C ASN A 50 -12.53 8.36 -19.29
N GLY A 51 -12.20 9.64 -19.16
CA GLY A 51 -12.07 10.59 -20.27
C GLY A 51 -13.41 11.06 -20.86
N ALA A 52 -14.54 10.48 -20.45
CA ALA A 52 -15.90 10.86 -20.84
C ALA A 52 -16.58 11.77 -19.80
N GLY A 53 -15.83 12.24 -18.81
CA GLY A 53 -16.31 13.09 -17.72
C GLY A 53 -16.89 12.32 -16.53
N GLU A 54 -16.70 11.01 -16.46
CA GLU A 54 -17.04 10.21 -15.27
C GLU A 54 -15.78 9.88 -14.47
N THR A 55 -15.79 10.25 -13.20
CA THR A 55 -14.75 9.89 -12.23
C THR A 55 -15.30 8.85 -11.27
N ASN A 56 -14.53 7.79 -11.02
CA ASN A 56 -14.83 6.76 -10.06
C ASN A 56 -13.73 6.68 -9.00
N ASP A 57 -14.08 6.95 -7.75
CA ASP A 57 -13.17 6.89 -6.62
C ASP A 57 -13.29 5.55 -5.90
N SER A 58 -12.14 4.95 -5.56
CA SER A 58 -12.03 3.71 -4.82
C SER A 58 -11.19 3.93 -3.56
N SER A 59 -11.62 3.35 -2.44
CA SER A 59 -10.82 3.36 -1.22
C SER A 59 -10.84 2.00 -0.55
N GLY A 60 -9.69 1.57 -0.06
CA GLY A 60 -9.51 0.30 0.64
C GLY A 60 -8.52 0.45 1.79
N TYR A 61 -8.61 -0.49 2.74
CA TYR A 61 -7.63 -0.64 3.81
C TYR A 61 -7.02 -2.03 3.74
N TYR A 62 -5.76 -2.15 4.09
CA TYR A 62 -5.05 -3.41 4.10
C TYR A 62 -4.25 -3.60 5.39
N MET A 63 -4.04 -4.86 5.75
CA MET A 63 -3.17 -5.27 6.84
C MET A 63 -2.45 -6.57 6.44
N TYR A 64 -1.13 -6.58 6.62
CA TYR A 64 -0.26 -7.73 6.46
C TYR A 64 0.42 -8.04 7.78
N MET A 65 0.56 -9.33 8.07
CA MET A 65 1.34 -9.81 9.20
C MET A 65 2.18 -11.00 8.75
N GLY A 66 3.44 -11.02 9.18
CA GLY A 66 4.40 -12.06 8.83
C GLY A 66 5.36 -12.33 9.98
N TYR A 67 5.97 -13.51 9.94
CA TYR A 67 7.06 -13.87 10.82
C TYR A 67 8.11 -14.65 10.02
N SER A 68 9.38 -14.51 10.40
CA SER A 68 10.48 -15.29 9.85
C SER A 68 11.30 -15.90 10.99
N ALA A 69 11.75 -17.14 10.76
CA ALA A 69 12.67 -17.85 11.63
C ALA A 69 13.85 -18.34 10.80
N ASP A 70 15.07 -17.90 11.13
CA ASP A 70 16.32 -18.35 10.51
C ASP A 70 17.00 -19.36 11.46
N PHE A 71 17.08 -20.63 11.03
CA PHE A 71 17.66 -21.75 11.76
C PHE A 71 18.90 -22.31 11.07
#